data_AF-A0A1Y2P260-F1
#
_entry.id   AF-A0A1Y2P260-F1
#
_cell.length_a   1.000
_cell.length_b   1.000
_cell.length_c   1.000
_cell.angle_alpha   90.00
_cell.angle_beta   90.00
_cell.angle_gamma   90.00
#
_symmetry.space_group_name_H-M   'P 1'
#
loop_
_entity.id
_entity.type
_entity.pdbx_description
1 polymer ?
#
loop_
_entity_poly.entity_id
_entity_poly.type
_entity_poly.pdbx_seq_one_letter_code
_entity_poly.pdbx_strand_id
1 'polypeptide(L)' 'MVRVGGGGAEVVAACADRRPERIVTHADTRDEAEAACAALAAGGYAVECALLQSVDLDPAGWAERDRSLAFLIAGRRPAP' A
#
# COMPACT_ATOMS: atom_id res chain seq x y z
N MET A 1 8.09 -8.00 10.07
CA MET A 1 7.28 -7.36 9.00
C MET A 1 5.83 -7.35 9.44
N VAL A 2 5.12 -6.24 9.25
CA VAL A 2 3.67 -6.09 9.49
C VAL A 2 2.97 -5.91 8.14
N ARG A 3 1.81 -6.55 7.96
CA ARG A 3 0.92 -6.34 6.82
C ARG A 3 -0.41 -5.81 7.35
N VAL A 4 -0.83 -4.64 6.87
CA VAL A 4 -2.10 -4.02 7.23
C VAL A 4 -3.08 -4.28 6.10
N GLY A 5 -4.21 -4.90 6.45
CA GLY A 5 -5.26 -5.25 5.49
C GLY A 5 -6.45 -4.27 5.48
N GLY A 6 -6.51 -3.33 6.42
CA GLY A 6 -7.63 -2.40 6.57
C GLY A 6 -7.49 -1.49 7.80
N GLY A 7 -8.46 -0.61 8.01
CA GLY A 7 -8.45 0.41 9.08
C GLY A 7 -7.67 1.68 8.73
N GLY A 8 -7.22 1.81 7.48
CA GLY A 8 -6.68 3.04 6.92
C GLY A 8 -5.41 3.56 7.60
N ALA A 9 -5.17 4.86 7.43
CA ALA A 9 -3.95 5.52 7.90
C ALA A 9 -3.77 5.48 9.43
N GLU A 10 -4.86 5.42 10.20
CA GLU A 10 -4.80 5.34 11.66
C GLU A 10 -4.16 4.02 12.14
N VAL A 11 -4.55 2.90 11.54
CA VAL A 11 -3.94 1.59 11.84
C VAL A 11 -2.49 1.55 11.37
N VAL A 12 -2.19 2.16 10.22
CA VAL A 12 -0.81 2.29 9.72
C VAL A 12 0.05 3.07 10.71
N ALA A 13 -0.43 4.20 11.23
CA ALA A 13 0.27 4.99 12.24
C ALA A 13 0.48 4.21 13.54
N ALA A 14 -0.57 3.54 14.04
CA ALA A 14 -0.46 2.70 15.24
C ALA A 14 0.54 1.54 15.06
N CYS A 15 0.63 0.96 13.86
CA CYS A 15 1.65 -0.03 13.52
C CYS A 15 3.04 0.60 13.48
N ALA A 16 3.18 1.80 12.93
CA ALA A 16 4.44 2.55 12.84
C ALA A 16 5.01 2.87 14.23
N ASP A 17 4.16 3.18 15.21
CA ASP A 17 4.53 3.42 16.62
C ASP A 17 5.17 2.20 17.29
N ARG A 18 4.84 0.98 16.82
CA ARG A 18 5.49 -0.26 17.29
C ARG A 18 6.84 -0.52 16.63
N ARG A 19 7.26 0.36 15.72
CA ARG A 19 8.59 0.39 15.09
C ARG A 19 9.02 -0.93 14.42
N PRO A 20 8.16 -1.71 13.74
CA PRO A 20 8.61 -2.86 12.96
C PRO A 20 9.61 -2.45 11.87
N GLU A 21 10.47 -3.37 11.44
CA GLU A 21 11.44 -3.09 10.36
C GLU A 21 10.76 -2.69 9.03
N ARG A 22 9.58 -3.28 8.75
CA ARG A 22 8.82 -3.07 7.52
C ARG A 22 7.32 -3.18 7.75
N ILE A 23 6.57 -2.28 7.12
CA ILE A 23 5.11 -2.27 7.06
C ILE A 23 4.68 -2.29 5.59
N VAL A 24 3.66 -3.09 5.26
CA VAL A 24 3.06 -3.14 3.92
C VAL A 24 1.55 -2.96 4.05
N THR A 25 0.95 -2.14 3.19
CA THR A 25 -0.50 -1.96 3.09
C THR A 25 -0.91 -1.78 1.64
N HIS A 26 -2.21 -1.78 1.39
CA HIS A 26 -2.80 -1.38 0.11
C HIS A 26 -3.85 -0.28 0.32
N ALA A 27 -4.25 0.35 -0.77
CA ALA A 27 -5.34 1.32 -0.82
C ALA A 27 -6.03 1.22 -2.19
N ASP A 28 -7.34 1.46 -2.22
CA ASP A 28 -8.14 1.36 -3.45
C ASP A 28 -8.26 2.72 -4.14
N THR A 29 -8.02 3.79 -3.38
CA THR A 29 -8.03 5.17 -3.89
C THR A 29 -6.69 5.86 -3.69
N ARG A 30 -6.48 6.91 -4.48
CA ARG A 30 -5.31 7.77 -4.35
C ARG A 30 -5.26 8.46 -2.98
N ASP A 31 -6.37 8.96 -2.48
CA ASP A 31 -6.42 9.70 -1.22
C ASP A 31 -6.07 8.80 -0.03
N GLU A 32 -6.56 7.55 -0.02
CA GLU A 32 -6.16 6.55 0.96
C GLU A 32 -4.66 6.22 0.87
N ALA A 33 -4.13 6.11 -0.35
CA ALA A 33 -2.71 5.86 -0.56
C ALA A 33 -1.85 7.01 -0.04
N GLU A 34 -2.23 8.27 -0.33
CA GLU A 34 -1.55 9.47 0.15
C GLU A 34 -1.57 9.54 1.69
N ALA A 35 -2.72 9.26 2.31
CA ALA A 35 -2.84 9.23 3.77
C ALA A 35 -1.96 8.14 4.41
N ALA A 36 -1.93 6.93 3.83
CA ALA A 36 -1.07 5.85 4.31
C ALA A 36 0.43 6.16 4.14
N CYS A 37 0.82 6.76 3.00
CA CYS A 37 2.19 7.20 2.76
C CYS A 37 2.62 8.26 3.78
N ALA A 38 1.76 9.25 4.04
CA ALA A 38 2.03 10.29 5.03
C ALA A 38 2.21 9.71 6.44
N ALA A 39 1.36 8.75 6.85
CA ALA A 39 1.49 8.07 8.14
C ALA A 39 2.82 7.32 8.29
N LEU A 40 3.25 6.60 7.25
CA LEU A 40 4.54 5.90 7.26
C LEU A 40 5.73 6.87 7.29
N ALA A 41 5.67 7.94 6.48
CA ALA A 41 6.71 8.96 6.44
C ALA A 41 6.85 9.67 7.79
N ALA A 42 5.73 10.03 8.43
CA ALA A 42 5.71 10.60 9.79
C ALA A 42 6.30 9.64 10.83
N GLY A 43 6.11 8.31 10.65
CA GLY A 43 6.74 7.27 11.47
C GLY A 43 8.24 7.06 11.23
N GLY A 44 8.85 7.81 10.30
CA GLY A 44 10.27 7.74 9.95
C GLY A 44 10.64 6.57 9.04
N TYR A 45 9.69 6.06 8.24
CA TYR A 45 9.96 5.02 7.26
C TYR A 45 10.34 5.66 5.92
N ALA A 46 11.25 5.02 5.19
CA ALA A 46 11.39 5.23 3.75
C ALA A 46 10.19 4.56 3.07
N VAL A 47 9.43 5.32 2.28
CA VAL A 47 8.16 4.88 1.69
C VAL A 47 8.31 4.62 0.20
N GLU A 48 7.82 3.47 -0.23
CA GLU A 48 7.62 3.10 -1.62
C GLU A 48 6.11 2.97 -1.87
N CYS A 49 5.62 3.53 -2.97
CA CYS A 49 4.23 3.43 -3.40
C CYS A 49 4.18 3.13 -4.90
N ALA A 50 3.48 2.07 -5.27
CA ALA A 50 3.30 1.65 -6.65
C ALA A 50 1.81 1.52 -6.97
N LEU A 51 1.39 1.99 -8.15
CA LEU A 51 0.07 1.71 -8.69
C LEU A 51 0.12 0.38 -9.46
N LEU A 52 -0.68 -0.58 -9.03
CA LEU A 52 -0.91 -1.83 -9.74
C LEU A 52 -2.24 -1.74 -10.49
N GLN A 53 -2.19 -1.96 -11.80
CA GLN A 53 -3.37 -2.17 -12.61
C GLN A 53 -3.44 -3.63 -13.03
N SER A 54 -4.56 -4.29 -12.73
CA SER A 54 -4.87 -5.63 -13.21
C SER A 54 -6.01 -5.54 -14.22
N VAL A 55 -5.85 -6.22 -15.34
CA VAL A 55 -6.86 -6.30 -16.40
C VAL A 55 -7.16 -7.78 -16.61
N ASP A 56 -8.42 -8.17 -16.43
CA ASP A 56 -8.89 -9.51 -16.78
C ASP A 56 -9.16 -9.56 -18.28
N LEU A 57 -8.59 -10.57 -18.95
CA LEU A 57 -8.68 -10.76 -20.40
C LEU A 57 -9.30 -12.11 -20.69
N ASP A 58 -10.20 -12.16 -21.68
CA ASP A 58 -10.65 -13.41 -22.26
C ASP A 58 -9.50 -14.12 -23.00
N PRO A 59 -9.08 -15.35 -22.61
CA PRO A 59 -7.95 -16.02 -23.27
C PRO A 59 -8.21 -16.42 -24.73
N ALA A 60 -9.48 -16.49 -25.16
CA ALA A 60 -9.82 -16.88 -26.53
C ALA A 60 -9.65 -15.71 -27.51
N GLY A 61 -10.08 -14.50 -27.13
CA GLY A 61 -10.06 -13.31 -27.99
C GLY A 61 -9.19 -12.15 -27.49
N TRP A 62 -8.57 -12.27 -26.32
CA TRP A 62 -7.84 -11.21 -25.60
C TRP A 62 -8.66 -9.95 -25.32
N ALA A 63 -10.00 -10.08 -25.31
CA ALA A 63 -10.90 -8.98 -24.99
C ALA A 63 -10.88 -8.68 -23.48
N GLU A 64 -10.85 -7.40 -23.11
CA GLU A 64 -10.95 -6.95 -21.71
C GLU A 64 -12.33 -7.28 -21.14
N ARG A 65 -12.34 -7.89 -19.95
CA ARG A 65 -13.55 -8.21 -19.18
C ARG A 65 -13.73 -7.28 -18.00
N ASP A 66 -12.64 -7.03 -17.28
CA ASP A 66 -12.65 -6.20 -16.09
C ASP A 66 -11.29 -5.53 -15.87
N ARG A 67 -11.31 -4.46 -15.08
CA ARG A 67 -10.11 -3.74 -14.67
C ARG A 67 -10.21 -3.33 -13.21
N SER A 68 -9.16 -3.68 -12.48
CA SER A 68 -8.98 -3.28 -11.09
C SER A 68 -7.71 -2.46 -10.93
N LEU A 69 -7.75 -1.50 -10.01
CA LEU A 69 -6.61 -0.66 -9.61
C LEU A 69 -6.40 -0.80 -8.11
N ALA A 70 -5.14 -0.87 -7.69
CA ALA A 70 -4.77 -0.83 -6.28
C ALA A 70 -3.42 -0.14 -6.11
N PHE A 71 -3.27 0.63 -5.04
CA PHE A 71 -1.99 1.16 -4.61
C PHE A 71 -1.34 0.18 -3.64
N LEU A 72 -0.10 -0.21 -3.90
CA LEU A 72 0.72 -1.03 -3.01
C LEU A 72 1.73 -0.13 -2.32
N ILE A 73 1.68 -0.07 -0.99
CA ILE A 73 2.52 0.82 -0.20
C ILE A 73 3.40 -0.01 0.74
N ALA A 74 4.68 0.30 0.78
CA ALA A 74 5.63 -0.30 1.70
C ALA A 74 6.46 0.77 2.41
N GLY A 75 6.56 0.67 3.73
CA GLY A 75 7.50 1.43 4.54
C GLY A 75 8.63 0.53 5.01
N ARG A 76 9.89 0.96 4.87
CA ARG A 76 11.06 0.30 5.48
C ARG A 76 11.76 1.27 6.44
N ARG A 77 12.10 0.80 7.65
CA ARG A 77 12.94 1.59 8.55
C ARG A 77 14.36 1.71 7.97
N PRO A 78 14.97 2.90 8.00
CA PRO A 78 16.39 3.04 7.69
C PRO A 78 17.21 2.10 8.57
N ALA A 79 18.22 1.45 7.99
CA ALA A 79 19.21 0.72 8.78
C ALA A 79 19.96 1.71 9.70
N PRO A 80 20.32 1.30 10.93
CA PRO A 80 21.12 2.14 11.82
C PRO A 80 22.51 2.46 11.24
#